data_AF-A0A937VWV9-F1
#
_entry.id   AF-A0A937VWV9-F1
#
_cell.length_a   1.000
_cell.length_b   1.000
_cell.length_c   1.000
_cell.angle_alpha   90.00
_cell.angle_beta   90.00
_cell.angle_gamma   90.00
#
_symmetry.space_group_name_H-M   'P 1'
#
loop_
_entity.id
_entity.type
_entity.pdbx_description
1 polymer ?
#
loop_
_entity_poly.entity_id
_entity_poly.type
_entity_poly.pdbx_seq_one_letter_code
_entity_poly.pdbx_strand_id
1 'polypeptide(L)'
;MKHHINDENKIEPLLRSLEIIAVQKELQKWAGSDHNRQIASNRIMTFMSGRERDLDLSSLRLTSLPDIFDNATMRNRLKILYVNNNQLQSLPDLSGLTSLIGLVLTGNPLQSQQPKSILKLPTNCRVLLPKHVRDKLREKCENPGYRGPRICSDFEEYCKNLDTPLRSLDAKSENPGFIEMQTIHAHTTSK
;
A
#
# COMPACT_ATOMS: atom_id res chain seq x y z
N MET A 1 -8.67 44.81 26.76
CA MET A 1 -8.94 43.70 25.82
C MET A 1 -7.64 42.95 25.54
N LYS A 2 -7.41 41.81 26.21
CA LYS A 2 -6.29 40.93 25.85
C LYS A 2 -6.77 40.01 24.73
N HIS A 3 -6.40 40.32 23.50
CA HIS A 3 -6.57 39.40 22.38
C HIS A 3 -5.56 38.25 22.53
N HIS A 4 -5.92 37.23 23.32
CA HIS A 4 -5.32 35.90 23.20
C HIS A 4 -5.96 35.23 21.97
N ILE A 5 -5.46 35.57 20.77
CA ILE A 5 -5.72 34.77 19.59
C ILE A 5 -4.82 33.55 19.74
N ASN A 6 -5.44 32.39 19.99
CA ASN A 6 -4.77 31.11 20.27
C ASN A 6 -3.67 30.83 19.23
N ASP A 7 -2.40 30.82 19.66
CA ASP A 7 -1.24 30.57 18.78
C ASP A 7 -1.31 29.20 18.09
N GLU A 8 -2.04 28.24 18.68
CA GLU A 8 -2.33 26.92 18.12
C GLU A 8 -2.96 26.97 16.72
N ASN A 9 -3.83 27.95 16.44
CA ASN A 9 -4.50 28.06 15.14
C ASN A 9 -3.56 28.49 14.00
N LYS A 10 -2.37 29.01 14.31
CA LYS A 10 -1.33 29.36 13.31
C LYS A 10 -0.27 28.28 13.15
N ILE A 11 -0.06 27.46 14.17
CA ILE A 11 0.99 26.43 14.21
C ILE A 11 0.61 25.21 13.35
N GLU A 12 -0.64 24.76 13.40
CA GLU A 12 -1.10 23.57 12.66
C GLU A 12 -0.86 23.66 11.13
N PRO A 13 -1.23 24.75 10.43
CA PRO A 13 -0.92 24.89 9.01
C PRO A 13 0.58 24.86 8.68
N LEU A 14 1.44 25.39 9.58
CA LEU A 14 2.89 25.39 9.41
C LEU A 14 3.49 24.00 9.62
N LEU A 15 3.01 23.24 10.60
CA LEU A 15 3.45 21.86 10.80
C LEU A 15 3.08 20.98 9.61
N ARG A 16 1.88 21.17 9.05
CA ARG A 16 1.43 20.49 7.83
C ARG A 16 2.29 20.84 6.62
N SER A 17 2.66 22.10 6.45
CA SER A 17 3.52 22.50 5.32
C SER A 17 4.93 21.93 5.44
N LEU A 18 5.51 21.89 6.66
CA LEU A 18 6.81 21.28 6.92
C LEU A 18 6.79 19.76 6.64
N GLU A 19 5.73 19.06 7.05
CA GLU A 19 5.55 17.65 6.76
C GLU A 19 5.48 17.39 5.25
N ILE A 20 4.69 18.17 4.51
CA ILE A 20 4.58 18.09 3.05
C ILE A 20 5.94 18.30 2.38
N ILE A 21 6.72 19.29 2.83
CA ILE A 21 8.06 19.57 2.31
C ILE A 21 9.02 18.39 2.59
N ALA A 22 8.98 17.82 3.80
CA ALA A 22 9.82 16.68 4.16
C ALA A 22 9.51 15.46 3.29
N VAL A 23 8.22 15.13 3.13
CA VAL A 23 7.77 14.05 2.25
C VAL A 23 8.17 14.33 0.80
N GLN A 24 7.98 15.55 0.31
CA GLN A 24 8.37 15.92 -1.05
C GLN A 24 9.87 15.70 -1.29
N LYS A 25 10.73 16.07 -0.34
CA LYS A 25 12.18 15.84 -0.45
C LYS A 25 12.54 14.36 -0.54
N GLU A 26 11.93 13.51 0.30
CA GLU A 26 12.17 12.07 0.26
C GLU A 26 11.66 11.46 -1.06
N LEU A 27 10.51 11.92 -1.55
CA LEU A 27 9.98 11.48 -2.84
C LEU A 27 10.87 11.89 -4.02
N GLN A 28 11.48 13.07 -4.00
CA GLN A 28 12.45 13.47 -5.03
C GLN A 28 13.67 12.54 -5.04
N LYS A 29 14.20 12.22 -3.86
CA LYS A 29 15.33 11.29 -3.71
C LYS A 29 14.96 9.87 -4.15
N TRP A 30 13.79 9.37 -3.74
CA TRP A 30 13.33 8.02 -4.05
C TRP A 30 12.97 7.85 -5.53
N ALA A 31 12.33 8.85 -6.14
CA ALA A 31 11.89 8.76 -7.52
C ALA A 31 13.03 8.94 -8.53
N GLY A 32 13.94 9.90 -8.29
CA GLY A 32 14.96 10.24 -9.27
C GLY A 32 14.35 10.50 -10.66
N SER A 33 14.91 9.85 -11.68
CA SER A 33 14.42 9.92 -13.07
C SER A 33 13.41 8.82 -13.44
N ASP A 34 13.03 7.93 -12.52
CA ASP A 34 12.08 6.85 -12.82
C ASP A 34 10.66 7.40 -13.00
N HIS A 35 10.14 7.25 -14.22
CA HIS A 35 8.83 7.79 -14.60
C HIS A 35 7.68 7.25 -13.74
N ASN A 36 7.69 5.95 -13.41
CA ASN A 36 6.61 5.37 -12.63
C ASN A 36 6.69 5.79 -11.16
N ARG A 37 7.90 5.95 -10.63
CA ARG A 37 8.09 6.52 -9.29
C ARG A 37 7.68 7.98 -9.25
N GLN A 38 7.88 8.76 -10.32
CA GLN A 38 7.36 10.13 -10.40
C GLN A 38 5.83 10.16 -10.39
N ILE A 39 5.16 9.24 -11.11
CA ILE A 39 3.70 9.08 -11.02
C ILE A 39 3.28 8.72 -9.59
N ALA A 40 3.94 7.74 -8.96
CA ALA A 40 3.68 7.37 -7.58
C ALA A 40 3.87 8.55 -6.62
N SER A 41 4.95 9.32 -6.76
CA SER A 41 5.23 10.53 -6.00
C SER A 41 4.10 11.55 -6.16
N ASN A 42 3.59 11.76 -7.37
CA ASN A 42 2.46 12.65 -7.59
C ASN A 42 1.20 12.17 -6.86
N ARG A 43 0.87 10.87 -6.95
CA ARG A 43 -0.27 10.29 -6.22
C ARG A 43 -0.11 10.42 -4.71
N ILE A 44 1.10 10.22 -4.19
CA ILE A 44 1.41 10.46 -2.77
C ILE A 44 1.22 11.93 -2.41
N MET A 45 1.70 12.87 -3.21
CA MET A 45 1.55 14.30 -2.94
C MET A 45 0.09 14.78 -3.03
N THR A 46 -0.69 14.23 -3.96
CA THR A 46 -2.14 14.43 -4.03
C THR A 46 -2.82 13.94 -2.77
N PHE A 47 -2.50 12.71 -2.31
CA PHE A 47 -2.98 12.21 -1.04
C PHE A 47 -2.58 13.14 0.11
N MET A 48 -1.30 13.55 0.21
CA MET A 48 -0.78 14.40 1.29
C MET A 48 -1.50 15.75 1.37
N SER A 49 -1.80 16.36 0.22
CA SER A 49 -2.43 17.68 0.12
C SER A 49 -3.96 17.63 0.16
N GLY A 50 -4.55 16.45 -0.04
CA GLY A 50 -5.98 16.26 -0.23
C GLY A 50 -6.75 15.76 1.00
N ARG A 51 -8.05 15.52 0.79
CA ARG A 51 -8.95 14.86 1.75
C ARG A 51 -9.12 13.36 1.47
N GLU A 52 -8.35 12.83 0.52
CA GLU A 52 -8.38 11.41 0.17
C GLU A 52 -7.94 10.57 1.37
N ARG A 53 -8.57 9.41 1.50
CA ARG A 53 -8.28 8.42 2.53
C ARG A 53 -7.63 7.17 1.95
N ASP A 54 -7.66 7.04 0.63
CA ASP A 54 -7.14 5.89 -0.08
C ASP A 54 -5.98 6.36 -0.95
N LEU A 55 -4.91 5.57 -0.99
CA LEU A 55 -3.73 5.82 -1.80
C LEU A 55 -3.54 4.65 -2.76
N ASP A 56 -3.68 4.93 -4.05
CA ASP A 56 -3.49 3.94 -5.10
C ASP A 56 -2.12 4.08 -5.78
N LEU A 57 -1.24 3.11 -5.53
CA LEU A 57 0.07 2.96 -6.17
C LEU A 57 0.13 1.67 -7.01
N SER A 58 -1.01 1.11 -7.38
CA SER A 58 -1.09 -0.14 -8.14
C SER A 58 -0.61 0.03 -9.58
N SER A 59 -0.09 -1.06 -10.15
CA SER A 59 0.26 -1.16 -11.59
C SER A 59 1.32 -0.15 -12.05
N LEU A 60 2.28 0.22 -11.19
CA LEU A 60 3.34 1.19 -11.48
C LEU A 60 4.73 0.52 -11.63
N ARG A 61 4.80 -0.82 -11.72
CA ARG A 61 6.07 -1.57 -11.83
C ARG A 61 7.09 -1.20 -10.73
N LEU A 62 6.62 -0.76 -9.56
CA LEU A 62 7.49 -0.30 -8.48
C LEU A 62 8.31 -1.46 -7.91
N THR A 63 9.61 -1.26 -7.75
CA THR A 63 10.52 -2.25 -7.13
C THR A 63 10.72 -2.02 -5.63
N SER A 64 10.42 -0.81 -5.14
CA SER A 64 10.35 -0.46 -3.73
C SER A 64 9.30 0.63 -3.52
N LEU A 65 8.92 0.88 -2.27
CA LEU A 65 8.13 2.05 -1.86
C LEU A 65 9.04 3.05 -1.11
N PRO A 66 8.70 4.34 -1.07
CA PRO A 66 9.45 5.34 -0.31
C PRO A 66 9.26 5.16 1.21
N ASP A 67 10.27 5.57 1.98
CA ASP A 67 10.23 5.50 3.45
C ASP A 67 9.53 6.72 4.06
N ILE A 68 8.23 6.86 3.76
CA ILE A 68 7.41 8.01 4.17
C ILE A 68 6.19 7.62 4.99
N PHE A 69 5.92 6.32 5.18
CA PHE A 69 4.67 5.85 5.78
C PHE A 69 4.57 6.14 7.29
N ASP A 70 5.66 6.62 7.89
CA ASP A 70 5.74 6.93 9.31
C ASP A 70 5.42 8.40 9.67
N ASN A 71 4.97 9.21 8.69
CA ASN A 71 4.56 10.59 8.94
C ASN A 71 3.11 10.72 9.48
N ALA A 72 2.82 11.78 10.23
CA ALA A 72 1.56 11.98 10.92
C ALA A 72 0.34 11.95 9.98
N THR A 73 0.46 12.50 8.78
CA THR A 73 -0.60 12.48 7.76
C THR A 73 -0.89 11.04 7.31
N MET A 74 0.13 10.26 6.96
CA MET A 74 -0.02 8.84 6.57
C MET A 74 -0.61 8.01 7.71
N ARG A 75 -0.01 8.11 8.91
CA ARG A 75 -0.41 7.32 10.08
C ARG A 75 -1.90 7.53 10.43
N ASN A 76 -2.37 8.78 10.40
CA ASN A 76 -3.70 9.13 10.89
C ASN A 76 -4.78 9.13 9.81
N ARG A 77 -4.44 9.34 8.53
CA ARG A 77 -5.44 9.50 7.46
C ARG A 77 -5.57 8.30 6.54
N LEU A 78 -4.48 7.57 6.27
CA LEU A 78 -4.50 6.50 5.28
C LEU A 78 -5.38 5.33 5.76
N LYS A 79 -6.46 5.06 5.02
CA LYS A 79 -7.42 3.99 5.28
C LYS A 79 -7.18 2.81 4.36
N ILE A 80 -6.98 3.03 3.07
CA ILE A 80 -6.72 1.94 2.12
C ILE A 80 -5.46 2.24 1.31
N LEU A 81 -4.56 1.25 1.24
CA LEU A 81 -3.36 1.31 0.41
C LEU A 81 -3.42 0.22 -0.67
N TYR A 82 -3.51 0.62 -1.93
CA TYR A 82 -3.40 -0.28 -3.07
C TYR A 82 -1.98 -0.23 -3.62
N VAL A 83 -1.29 -1.36 -3.59
CA VAL A 83 0.09 -1.51 -4.10
C VAL A 83 0.21 -2.77 -4.96
N ASN A 84 -0.91 -3.34 -5.40
CA ASN A 84 -0.97 -4.53 -6.23
C ASN A 84 -0.37 -4.32 -7.62
N ASN A 85 0.02 -5.41 -8.26
CA ASN A 85 0.59 -5.44 -9.61
C ASN A 85 1.85 -4.57 -9.76
N ASN A 86 2.76 -4.67 -8.79
CA ASN A 86 4.09 -4.06 -8.83
C ASN A 86 5.17 -5.14 -8.80
N GLN A 87 6.44 -4.75 -8.65
CA GLN A 87 7.60 -5.64 -8.60
C GLN A 87 8.24 -5.63 -7.21
N LEU A 88 7.43 -5.38 -6.17
CA LEU A 88 7.91 -5.28 -4.79
C LEU A 88 8.37 -6.64 -4.28
N GLN A 89 9.63 -6.71 -3.88
CA GLN A 89 10.19 -7.90 -3.19
C GLN A 89 10.09 -7.77 -1.67
N SER A 90 10.02 -6.54 -1.16
CA SER A 90 9.89 -6.20 0.25
C SER A 90 9.00 -4.94 0.40
N LEU A 91 8.59 -4.66 1.64
CA LEU A 91 7.87 -3.45 2.01
C LEU A 91 8.70 -2.65 3.02
N PRO A 92 8.55 -1.31 3.06
CA PRO A 92 9.04 -0.50 4.17
C PRO A 92 8.28 -0.86 5.47
N ASP A 93 8.65 -0.22 6.58
CA ASP A 93 7.86 -0.37 7.80
C ASP A 93 6.51 0.35 7.65
N LEU A 94 5.43 -0.44 7.72
CA LEU A 94 4.05 0.05 7.63
C LEU A 94 3.36 0.04 9.00
N SER A 95 4.06 -0.35 10.07
CA SER A 95 3.46 -0.50 11.41
C SER A 95 2.95 0.81 12.00
N GLY A 96 3.46 1.96 11.53
CA GLY A 96 2.97 3.28 11.90
C GLY A 96 1.59 3.62 11.34
N LEU A 97 1.07 2.88 10.34
CA LEU A 97 -0.21 3.16 9.70
C LEU A 97 -1.41 2.74 10.58
N THR A 98 -1.59 3.43 11.71
CA THR A 98 -2.57 3.11 12.75
C THR A 98 -4.02 3.26 12.29
N SER A 99 -4.29 4.09 11.28
CA SER A 99 -5.60 4.24 10.68
C SER A 99 -5.94 3.23 9.57
N LEU A 100 -4.97 2.41 9.13
CA LEU A 100 -5.14 1.54 7.96
C LEU A 100 -6.16 0.44 8.22
N ILE A 101 -7.11 0.31 7.31
CA ILE A 101 -8.15 -0.73 7.32
C ILE A 101 -8.01 -1.70 6.16
N GLY A 102 -7.34 -1.31 5.07
CA GLY A 102 -7.18 -2.12 3.87
C GLY A 102 -5.79 -2.02 3.25
N LEU A 103 -5.22 -3.16 2.86
CA LEU A 103 -3.94 -3.23 2.13
C LEU A 103 -4.01 -4.31 1.04
N VAL A 104 -3.75 -3.94 -0.21
CA VAL A 104 -3.79 -4.85 -1.36
C VAL A 104 -2.39 -4.99 -1.98
N LEU A 105 -1.80 -6.17 -1.88
CA LEU A 105 -0.41 -6.49 -2.28
C LEU A 105 -0.31 -7.56 -3.36
N THR A 106 -1.44 -8.08 -3.87
CA THR A 106 -1.47 -9.11 -4.91
C THR A 106 -0.66 -8.72 -6.15
N GLY A 107 -0.13 -9.70 -6.89
CA GLY A 107 0.67 -9.41 -8.08
C GLY A 107 2.04 -8.77 -7.78
N ASN A 108 2.59 -8.97 -6.57
CA ASN A 108 3.97 -8.61 -6.24
C ASN A 108 4.81 -9.87 -5.94
N PRO A 109 6.08 -9.91 -6.35
CA PRO A 109 7.01 -11.00 -6.05
C PRO A 109 7.59 -10.89 -4.61
N LEU A 110 6.74 -10.67 -3.61
CA LEU A 110 7.15 -10.50 -2.22
C LEU A 110 7.91 -11.74 -1.73
N GLN A 111 9.07 -11.54 -1.12
CA GLN A 111 9.84 -12.64 -0.56
C GLN A 111 9.10 -13.23 0.63
N SER A 112 8.87 -14.54 0.61
CA SER A 112 8.03 -15.22 1.61
C SER A 112 8.44 -15.12 3.09
N GLN A 113 9.68 -14.70 3.40
CA GLN A 113 10.14 -14.41 4.78
C GLN A 113 9.87 -12.97 5.24
N GLN A 114 9.36 -12.15 4.33
CA GLN A 114 8.97 -10.76 4.52
C GLN A 114 7.52 -10.57 4.02
N PRO A 115 6.77 -9.59 4.54
CA PRO A 115 7.21 -8.51 5.42
C PRO A 115 6.73 -8.72 6.87
N LYS A 116 7.66 -8.66 7.83
CA LYS A 116 7.34 -8.66 9.27
C LYS A 116 6.47 -7.48 9.68
N SER A 117 6.56 -6.36 8.96
CA SER A 117 5.75 -5.16 9.18
C SER A 117 4.26 -5.40 8.96
N ILE A 118 3.87 -6.29 8.04
CA ILE A 118 2.46 -6.66 7.83
C ILE A 118 1.86 -7.22 9.13
N LEU A 119 2.60 -8.08 9.84
CA LEU A 119 2.09 -8.69 11.06
C LEU A 119 1.91 -7.71 12.23
N LYS A 120 2.43 -6.48 12.11
CA LYS A 120 2.30 -5.38 13.07
C LYS A 120 1.19 -4.39 12.70
N LEU A 121 0.50 -4.58 11.58
CA LEU A 121 -0.62 -3.72 11.19
C LEU A 121 -1.78 -3.83 12.20
N PRO A 122 -2.68 -2.84 12.23
CA PRO A 122 -3.84 -2.86 13.12
C PRO A 122 -4.70 -4.12 12.98
N THR A 123 -5.32 -4.57 14.09
CA THR A 123 -6.14 -5.80 14.11
C THR A 123 -7.34 -5.74 13.15
N ASN A 124 -7.87 -4.55 12.92
CA ASN A 124 -8.97 -4.30 11.99
C ASN A 124 -8.52 -4.22 10.53
N CYS A 125 -7.21 -4.14 10.24
CA CYS A 125 -6.72 -4.10 8.87
C CYS A 125 -6.96 -5.43 8.15
N ARG A 126 -7.57 -5.35 6.96
CA ARG A 126 -7.71 -6.45 6.01
C ARG A 126 -6.57 -6.38 4.99
N VAL A 127 -5.93 -7.52 4.74
CA VAL A 127 -4.75 -7.58 3.87
C VAL A 127 -4.94 -8.66 2.82
N LEU A 128 -4.80 -8.29 1.55
CA LEU A 128 -4.78 -9.21 0.42
C LEU A 128 -3.34 -9.41 -0.05
N LEU A 129 -2.83 -10.64 0.06
CA LEU A 129 -1.43 -10.99 -0.21
C LEU A 129 -1.28 -11.87 -1.45
N PRO A 130 -0.08 -11.91 -2.06
CA PRO A 130 0.29 -13.00 -2.95
C PRO A 130 0.10 -14.36 -2.25
N LYS A 131 -0.46 -15.34 -2.98
CA LYS A 131 -0.84 -16.66 -2.43
C LYS A 131 0.28 -17.31 -1.63
N HIS A 132 1.50 -17.32 -2.17
CA HIS A 132 2.66 -17.96 -1.51
C HIS A 132 3.06 -17.29 -0.19
N VAL A 133 2.80 -15.98 -0.01
CA VAL A 133 3.06 -15.28 1.27
C VAL A 133 1.92 -15.55 2.24
N ARG A 134 0.67 -15.48 1.76
CA ARG A 134 -0.52 -15.78 2.57
C ARG A 134 -0.43 -17.17 3.19
N ASP A 135 -0.12 -18.18 2.38
CA ASP A 135 -0.11 -19.57 2.83
C ASP A 135 0.92 -19.79 3.96
N LYS A 136 2.03 -19.05 3.97
CA LYS A 136 3.02 -19.07 5.06
C LYS A 136 2.59 -18.30 6.32
N LEU A 137 1.78 -17.26 6.17
CA LEU A 137 1.31 -16.46 7.30
C LEU A 137 0.01 -17.01 7.91
N ARG A 138 -0.69 -17.90 7.20
CA ARG A 138 -1.99 -18.45 7.58
C ARG A 138 -2.03 -19.00 9.01
N GLU A 139 -1.15 -19.95 9.32
CA GLU A 139 -1.09 -20.58 10.65
C GLU A 139 -0.87 -19.54 11.76
N LYS A 140 0.03 -18.58 11.53
CA LYS A 140 0.32 -17.52 12.50
C LYS A 140 -0.91 -16.63 12.74
N CYS A 141 -1.62 -16.27 11.68
CA CYS A 141 -2.78 -15.38 11.76
C CYS A 141 -4.04 -16.05 12.32
N GLU A 142 -4.12 -17.38 12.27
CA GLU A 142 -5.22 -18.18 12.82
C GLU A 142 -5.08 -18.46 14.33
N ASN A 143 -3.92 -18.17 14.93
CA ASN A 143 -3.71 -18.38 16.36
C ASN A 143 -4.66 -17.52 17.23
N PRO A 144 -5.36 -18.09 18.23
CA PRO A 144 -6.34 -17.35 19.07
C PRO A 144 -5.78 -16.12 19.81
N GLY A 145 -4.47 -16.11 20.10
CA GLY A 145 -3.76 -14.99 20.72
C GLY A 145 -3.30 -13.90 19.76
N TYR A 146 -3.45 -14.10 18.44
CA TYR A 146 -2.97 -13.15 17.45
C TYR A 146 -3.83 -11.88 17.43
N ARG A 147 -3.16 -10.72 17.38
CA ARG A 147 -3.78 -9.38 17.41
C ARG A 147 -3.33 -8.51 16.24
N GLY A 148 -2.73 -9.08 15.19
CA GLY A 148 -2.40 -8.35 13.96
C GLY A 148 -3.54 -8.38 12.94
N PRO A 149 -3.28 -7.98 11.68
CA PRO A 149 -4.31 -7.87 10.65
C PRO A 149 -4.98 -9.20 10.30
N ARG A 150 -6.11 -9.15 9.61
CA ARG A 150 -6.75 -10.32 9.01
C ARG A 150 -6.31 -10.45 7.56
N ILE A 151 -5.79 -11.62 7.20
CA ILE A 151 -5.38 -11.94 5.84
C ILE A 151 -6.58 -12.57 5.12
N CYS A 152 -6.99 -11.98 4.00
CA CYS A 152 -8.13 -12.45 3.22
C CYS A 152 -7.73 -13.56 2.22
N SER A 153 -8.65 -14.49 1.95
CA SER A 153 -8.54 -15.57 0.97
C SER A 153 -8.62 -15.07 -0.46
N ASP A 154 -9.32 -13.98 -0.69
CA ASP A 154 -9.54 -13.42 -2.03
C ASP A 154 -10.06 -11.99 -1.93
N PHE A 155 -10.24 -11.38 -3.09
CA PHE A 155 -10.73 -10.01 -3.21
C PHE A 155 -12.19 -9.89 -2.76
N GLU A 156 -13.00 -10.94 -2.90
CA GLU A 156 -14.41 -10.91 -2.51
C GLU A 156 -14.56 -10.85 -0.97
N GLU A 157 -13.83 -11.70 -0.25
CA GLU A 157 -13.74 -11.63 1.22
C GLU A 157 -13.18 -10.28 1.66
N TYR A 158 -12.14 -9.78 0.99
CA TYR A 158 -11.55 -8.47 1.29
C TYR A 158 -12.61 -7.35 1.21
N CYS A 159 -13.38 -7.30 0.12
CA CYS A 159 -14.41 -6.29 -0.07
C CYS A 159 -15.57 -6.41 0.91
N LYS A 160 -16.06 -7.63 1.19
CA LYS A 160 -17.15 -7.87 2.15
C LYS A 160 -16.83 -7.35 3.56
N ASN A 161 -15.56 -7.33 3.91
CA ASN A 161 -15.09 -6.96 5.24
C ASN A 161 -14.69 -5.48 5.39
N LEU A 162 -14.78 -4.70 4.32
CA LEU A 162 -14.57 -3.26 4.34
C LEU A 162 -15.93 -2.57 4.16
N ASP A 163 -16.43 -1.89 5.19
CA ASP A 163 -17.65 -1.07 5.15
C ASP A 163 -17.47 0.17 4.25
N THR A 164 -17.14 -0.02 2.98
CA THR A 164 -16.91 1.04 2.00
C THR A 164 -17.55 0.68 0.66
N PRO A 165 -18.35 1.58 0.05
CA PRO A 165 -18.78 1.41 -1.32
C PRO A 165 -17.54 1.37 -2.21
N LEU A 166 -17.41 0.31 -3.01
CA LEU A 166 -16.43 0.20 -4.08
C LEU A 166 -16.48 1.48 -4.92
N ARG A 167 -15.46 2.34 -4.86
CA ARG A 167 -15.14 3.12 -6.05
C ARG A 167 -14.76 2.08 -7.09
N SER A 168 -15.50 2.06 -8.19
CA SER A 168 -15.32 1.15 -9.31
C SER A 168 -13.85 1.12 -9.75
N LEU A 169 -13.06 0.23 -9.17
CA LEU A 169 -11.92 -0.37 -9.85
C LEU A 169 -12.55 -1.29 -10.88
N ASP A 170 -12.97 -0.67 -11.99
CA ASP A 170 -13.48 -1.37 -13.14
C ASP A 170 -12.50 -2.46 -13.51
N ALA A 171 -13.08 -3.62 -13.80
CA ALA A 171 -12.53 -4.76 -14.51
C ALA A 171 -12.03 -4.40 -15.92
N LYS A 172 -11.17 -3.36 -16.05
CA LYS A 172 -10.53 -2.91 -17.29
C LYS A 172 -9.01 -2.77 -17.18
N SER A 173 -8.40 -3.37 -16.16
CA SER A 173 -7.01 -3.82 -16.27
C SER A 173 -6.96 -5.31 -16.61
N GLU A 174 -7.72 -5.73 -17.62
CA GLU A 174 -7.17 -6.71 -18.55
C GLU A 174 -5.96 -6.02 -19.18
N ASN A 175 -4.81 -6.19 -18.56
CA ASN A 175 -3.54 -5.99 -19.22
C ASN A 175 -3.44 -7.14 -20.23
N PRO A 176 -3.52 -6.91 -21.55
CA PRO A 176 -3.49 -7.99 -22.55
C PRO A 176 -2.15 -8.73 -22.57
N GLY A 177 -1.12 -8.21 -21.88
CA GLY A 177 0.21 -8.82 -21.79
C GLY A 177 0.34 -10.00 -20.81
N PHE A 178 -0.76 -10.59 -20.30
CA PHE A 178 -0.70 -11.72 -19.37
C PHE A 178 -1.17 -13.07 -19.96
N ILE A 179 -1.59 -13.10 -21.23
CA ILE A 179 -1.86 -14.33 -21.98
C ILE A 179 -0.82 -14.47 -23.08
N GLU A 180 0.41 -14.84 -22.71
CA GLU A 180 1.38 -15.58 -23.53
C GLU A 180 2.68 -15.66 -22.74
N MET A 181 2.91 -16.78 -22.04
CA MET A 181 4.22 -17.38 -21.69
C MET A 181 4.06 -18.55 -20.69
N GLN A 182 2.94 -19.26 -20.76
CA GLN A 182 2.84 -20.62 -20.22
C GLN A 182 2.07 -21.46 -21.24
N THR A 183 2.79 -22.00 -22.22
CA THR A 183 2.58 -23.31 -22.91
C THR A 183 3.35 -23.31 -24.24
N ILE A 184 4.68 -23.45 -24.21
CA ILE A 184 5.42 -24.16 -25.26
C ILE A 184 6.63 -24.83 -24.58
N HIS A 185 6.39 -25.93 -23.89
CA HIS A 185 7.38 -26.98 -23.63
C HIS A 185 6.61 -28.31 -23.61
N ALA A 186 6.28 -28.82 -24.80
CA ALA A 186 6.16 -30.26 -25.05
C ALA A 186 6.01 -30.50 -26.57
N HIS A 187 6.82 -31.44 -27.10
CA HIS A 187 6.80 -32.03 -28.45
C HIS A 187 7.45 -31.14 -29.54
N THR A 188 8.53 -31.51 -30.23
CA THR A 188 9.13 -32.83 -30.50
C THR A 188 10.57 -32.67 -30.99
N THR A 189 11.49 -33.42 -30.40
CA THR A 189 12.63 -34.04 -31.11
C THR A 189 12.08 -35.05 -32.13
N SER A 190 12.56 -35.01 -33.38
CA SER A 190 13.07 -36.18 -34.12
C SER A 190 13.31 -35.84 -35.61
N LYS A 191 14.58 -36.02 -36.00
CA LYS A 191 15.16 -36.20 -37.35
C LYS A 191 14.98 -35.12 -38.42
#